data_AF-A0AAD1GX09-F1
#
_entry.id   AF-A0AAD1GX09-F1
#
_cell.length_a   1.000
_cell.length_b   1.000
_cell.length_c   1.000
_cell.angle_alpha   90.00
_cell.angle_beta   90.00
_cell.angle_gamma   90.00
#
_symmetry.space_group_name_H-M   'P 1'
#
loop_
_entity.id
_entity.type
_entity.pdbx_description
1 polymer ?
#
loop_
_entity_poly.entity_id
_entity_poly.type
_entity_poly.pdbx_seq_one_letter_code
_entity_poly.pdbx_strand_id
1 'polypeptide(L)'
;MVSLVVHALLGLTVISWIVASNQHVFARPSSGPLLSPLECAYYVVGVVSVALGWYFNIRFVHDYSAGSANPIWGPGSWSDYIRLMFTNPAASSASQDYTIANVVLLPLFTIVDGYRRGLRRPWLFFVSSLFTSFAFAFALYFAAVERQRRHEQSRQAVQA
;
A
#
# COMPACT_ATOMS: atom_id res chain seq x y z
N MET A 1 15.66 -14.65 -1.20
CA MET A 1 14.36 -15.20 -1.66
C MET A 1 13.36 -15.39 -0.51
N VAL A 2 13.75 -15.99 0.62
CA VAL A 2 12.85 -16.15 1.79
C VAL A 2 12.24 -14.82 2.26
N SER A 3 13.03 -13.75 2.32
CA SER A 3 12.55 -12.41 2.69
C SER A 3 11.39 -11.93 1.82
N LEU A 4 11.47 -12.13 0.50
CA LEU A 4 10.42 -11.74 -0.44
C LEU A 4 9.16 -12.58 -0.23
N VAL A 5 9.28 -13.88 -0.03
CA VAL A 5 8.11 -14.73 0.26
C VAL A 5 7.40 -14.28 1.55
N VAL A 6 8.17 -14.00 2.60
CA VAL A 6 7.62 -13.48 3.87
C VAL A 6 6.91 -12.14 3.65
N HIS A 7 7.50 -11.21 2.88
CA HIS A 7 6.85 -9.92 2.57
C HIS A 7 5.56 -10.12 1.77
N ALA A 8 5.53 -11.03 0.79
CA ALA A 8 4.33 -11.33 0.01
C ALA A 8 3.20 -11.86 0.91
N LEU A 9 3.51 -12.80 1.80
CA LEU A 9 2.54 -13.37 2.75
C LEU A 9 2.00 -12.31 3.72
N LEU A 10 2.87 -11.46 4.26
CA LEU A 10 2.46 -10.36 5.13
C LEU A 10 1.61 -9.34 4.38
N GLY A 11 1.98 -8.97 3.15
CA GLY A 11 1.21 -8.08 2.29
C GLY A 11 -0.20 -8.61 2.02
N LEU A 12 -0.31 -9.87 1.59
CA LEU A 12 -1.60 -10.53 1.38
C LEU A 12 -2.43 -10.57 2.67
N THR A 13 -1.81 -10.91 3.80
CA THR A 13 -2.49 -10.96 5.10
C THR A 13 -3.06 -9.59 5.49
N VAL A 14 -2.28 -8.51 5.32
CA VAL A 14 -2.73 -7.15 5.63
C VAL A 14 -3.85 -6.71 4.69
N ILE A 15 -3.75 -6.99 3.38
CA ILE A 15 -4.81 -6.68 2.41
C ILE A 15 -6.10 -7.43 2.77
N SER A 16 -6.01 -8.73 3.06
CA SER A 16 -7.15 -9.54 3.49
C SER A 16 -7.77 -8.97 4.76
N TRP A 17 -6.96 -8.49 5.72
CA TRP A 17 -7.46 -7.88 6.95
C TRP A 17 -8.15 -6.54 6.70
N ILE A 18 -7.64 -5.71 5.78
CA ILE A 18 -8.30 -4.47 5.34
C ILE A 18 -9.69 -4.80 4.79
N VAL A 19 -9.77 -5.74 3.85
CA VAL A 19 -11.02 -6.13 3.19
C VAL A 19 -12.01 -6.75 4.18
N ALA A 20 -11.55 -7.69 5.01
CA ALA A 20 -12.38 -8.35 6.01
C ALA A 20 -12.89 -7.38 7.08
N SER A 21 -12.07 -6.40 7.50
CA SER A 21 -12.50 -5.37 8.45
C SER A 21 -13.53 -4.42 7.83
N ASN A 22 -13.51 -4.21 6.51
CA ASN A 22 -14.29 -3.20 5.80
C ASN A 22 -15.24 -3.80 4.77
N GLN A 23 -15.83 -4.97 5.05
CA GLN A 23 -16.77 -5.64 4.12
C GLN A 23 -17.90 -4.71 3.63
N HIS A 24 -18.40 -3.81 4.49
CA HIS A 24 -19.41 -2.82 4.12
C HIS A 24 -18.94 -1.84 3.03
N VAL A 25 -17.65 -1.47 3.02
CA VAL A 25 -17.05 -0.63 1.98
C VAL A 25 -16.86 -1.44 0.70
N PHE A 26 -16.31 -2.64 0.80
CA PHE A 26 -16.01 -3.47 -0.37
C PHE A 26 -17.23 -4.18 -0.98
N ALA A 27 -18.38 -4.14 -0.30
CA ALA A 27 -19.66 -4.62 -0.82
C ALA A 27 -20.03 -3.94 -2.15
N ARG A 28 -20.88 -4.60 -2.93
CA ARG A 28 -21.42 -4.06 -4.18
C ARG A 28 -22.23 -2.79 -3.89
N PRO A 29 -21.99 -1.67 -4.58
CA PRO A 29 -22.84 -0.48 -4.48
C PRO A 29 -24.29 -0.81 -4.85
N SER A 30 -25.27 -0.22 -4.16
CA SER A 30 -26.69 -0.50 -4.41
C SER A 30 -27.19 0.05 -5.76
N SER A 31 -26.47 1.00 -6.36
CA SER A 31 -26.78 1.57 -7.66
C SER A 31 -25.52 1.79 -8.52
N GLY A 32 -25.70 1.73 -9.84
CA GLY A 32 -24.64 1.95 -10.82
C GLY A 32 -23.68 0.76 -11.02
N PRO A 33 -22.52 0.99 -11.67
CA PRO A 33 -21.56 -0.07 -11.99
C PRO A 33 -20.81 -0.60 -10.76
N LEU A 34 -20.26 -1.82 -10.85
CA LEU A 34 -19.55 -2.46 -9.74
C LEU A 34 -18.28 -1.70 -9.32
N LEU A 35 -17.58 -1.11 -10.29
CA LEU A 35 -16.42 -0.23 -10.13
C LEU A 35 -16.67 1.08 -10.90
N SER A 36 -16.29 2.21 -10.32
CA SER A 36 -16.21 3.48 -11.05
C SER A 36 -14.92 3.54 -11.89
N PRO A 37 -14.85 4.38 -12.93
CA PRO A 37 -13.61 4.59 -13.69
C PRO A 37 -12.43 4.99 -12.79
N LEU A 38 -12.69 5.76 -11.73
CA LEU A 38 -11.67 6.19 -10.78
C LEU A 38 -11.19 5.03 -9.88
N GLU A 39 -12.10 4.16 -9.41
CA GLU A 39 -11.71 2.92 -8.71
C GLU A 39 -10.82 2.05 -9.61
N CYS A 40 -11.18 1.88 -10.88
CA CYS A 40 -10.35 1.14 -11.85
C CYS A 40 -8.96 1.75 -11.99
N ALA A 41 -8.85 3.07 -12.12
CA ALA A 41 -7.57 3.75 -12.21
C ALA A 41 -6.70 3.48 -10.97
N TYR A 42 -7.25 3.58 -9.77
CA TYR A 42 -6.53 3.28 -8.54
C TYR A 42 -6.07 1.82 -8.47
N TYR A 43 -6.95 0.86 -8.77
CA TYR A 43 -6.55 -0.56 -8.75
C TYR A 43 -5.46 -0.87 -9.78
N VAL A 44 -5.56 -0.32 -10.99
CA VAL A 44 -4.53 -0.51 -12.03
C VAL A 44 -3.18 0.07 -11.59
N VAL A 45 -3.17 1.33 -11.12
CA VAL A 45 -1.95 1.98 -10.61
C VAL A 45 -1.36 1.19 -9.44
N GLY A 46 -2.19 0.71 -8.52
CA GLY A 46 -1.76 -0.13 -7.40
C GLY A 46 -1.10 -1.43 -7.86
N VAL A 47 -1.75 -2.19 -8.75
CA VAL A 47 -1.22 -3.47 -9.27
C VAL A 47 0.10 -3.25 -10.01
N VAL A 48 0.16 -2.23 -10.89
CA VAL A 48 1.39 -1.89 -11.62
C VAL A 48 2.51 -1.51 -10.66
N SER A 49 2.21 -0.74 -9.61
CA SER A 49 3.20 -0.35 -8.61
C SER A 49 3.79 -1.57 -7.88
N VAL A 50 2.96 -2.52 -7.47
CA VAL A 50 3.44 -3.76 -6.82
C VAL A 50 4.30 -4.56 -7.79
N ALA A 51 3.86 -4.74 -9.04
CA ALA A 51 4.62 -5.49 -10.04
C ALA A 51 6.02 -4.90 -10.30
N LEU A 52 6.09 -3.57 -10.47
CA LEU A 52 7.36 -2.87 -10.67
C LEU A 52 8.25 -2.93 -9.43
N GLY A 53 7.69 -2.65 -8.24
CA GLY A 53 8.42 -2.75 -6.98
C GLY A 53 8.98 -4.16 -6.75
N TRP A 54 8.18 -5.18 -7.05
CA TRP A 54 8.59 -6.58 -6.91
C TRP A 54 9.74 -6.95 -7.85
N TYR A 55 9.67 -6.51 -9.10
CA TYR A 55 10.75 -6.71 -10.07
C TYR A 55 12.08 -6.16 -9.55
N PHE A 56 12.09 -4.91 -9.06
CA PHE A 56 13.32 -4.30 -8.53
C PHE A 56 13.78 -4.95 -7.22
N ASN A 57 12.88 -5.36 -6.34
CA ASN A 57 13.22 -6.06 -5.10
C ASN A 57 13.85 -7.45 -5.37
N ILE A 58 13.36 -8.16 -6.38
CA ILE A 58 13.98 -9.43 -6.82
C ILE A 58 15.40 -9.19 -7.32
N ARG A 59 15.62 -8.18 -8.17
CA ARG A 59 16.96 -7.84 -8.66
C ARG A 59 17.90 -7.41 -7.56
N PHE A 60 17.44 -6.57 -6.64
CA PHE A 60 18.22 -6.23 -5.46
C PHE A 60 18.67 -7.46 -4.68
N VAL A 61 17.76 -8.35 -4.28
CA VAL A 61 18.14 -9.55 -3.51
C VAL A 61 19.03 -10.49 -4.31
N HIS A 62 18.78 -10.65 -5.61
CA HIS A 62 19.58 -11.49 -6.49
C HIS A 62 21.01 -10.96 -6.63
N ASP A 63 21.16 -9.66 -6.89
CA ASP A 63 22.43 -9.06 -7.27
C ASP A 63 23.28 -8.67 -6.05
N TYR A 64 22.66 -8.39 -4.89
CA TYR A 64 23.35 -7.88 -3.70
C TYR A 64 23.52 -8.89 -2.56
N SER A 65 22.81 -10.04 -2.59
CA SER A 65 22.88 -10.98 -1.45
C SER A 65 24.27 -11.54 -1.17
N ALA A 66 25.15 -11.65 -2.18
CA ALA A 66 26.52 -12.16 -2.04
C ALA A 66 26.63 -13.47 -1.21
N GLY A 67 25.63 -14.35 -1.33
CA GLY A 67 25.55 -15.61 -0.57
C GLY A 67 25.02 -15.47 0.87
N SER A 68 24.76 -14.25 1.35
CA SER A 68 24.09 -13.99 2.62
C SER A 68 22.61 -14.37 2.56
N ALA A 69 22.12 -15.04 3.61
CA ALA A 69 20.71 -15.37 3.78
C ALA A 69 20.01 -14.50 4.85
N ASN A 70 20.74 -13.59 5.52
CA ASN A 70 20.18 -12.78 6.58
C ASN A 70 19.30 -11.66 5.99
N PRO A 71 17.99 -11.61 6.31
CA PRO A 71 17.10 -10.62 5.72
C PRO A 71 17.19 -9.23 6.35
N ILE A 72 17.82 -9.10 7.53
CA ILE A 72 17.83 -7.87 8.32
C ILE A 72 19.12 -7.09 8.08
N TRP A 73 20.30 -7.73 8.19
CA TRP A 73 21.61 -7.07 8.04
C TRP A 73 22.56 -7.79 7.08
N GLY A 74 23.54 -7.05 6.55
CA GLY A 74 24.53 -7.54 5.59
C GLY A 74 24.11 -7.38 4.12
N PRO A 75 24.89 -7.92 3.17
CA PRO A 75 24.64 -7.75 1.73
C PRO A 75 23.26 -8.28 1.32
N GLY A 76 22.52 -7.49 0.52
CA GLY A 76 21.19 -7.86 0.00
C GLY A 76 20.10 -7.94 1.08
N SER A 77 20.36 -7.42 2.28
CA SER A 77 19.40 -7.34 3.37
C SER A 77 18.60 -6.04 3.35
N TRP A 78 17.62 -5.91 4.25
CA TRP A 78 16.90 -4.66 4.46
C TRP A 78 17.82 -3.47 4.82
N SER A 79 18.80 -3.65 5.72
CA SER A 79 19.71 -2.56 6.08
C SER A 79 20.56 -2.08 4.88
N ASP A 80 20.95 -3.00 3.99
CA ASP A 80 21.72 -2.68 2.80
C ASP A 80 20.85 -1.93 1.77
N TYR A 81 19.60 -2.36 1.60
CA TYR A 81 18.61 -1.64 0.79
C TYR A 81 18.45 -0.19 1.26
N ILE A 82 18.25 0.02 2.56
CA ILE A 82 18.14 1.37 3.15
C ILE A 82 19.43 2.16 2.95
N ARG A 83 20.61 1.56 3.12
CA ARG A 83 21.87 2.25 2.86
C ARG A 83 21.97 2.73 1.40
N LEU A 84 21.59 1.89 0.44
CA LEU A 84 21.62 2.23 -0.99
C LEU A 84 20.64 3.36 -1.35
N MET A 85 19.49 3.44 -0.67
CA MET A 85 18.55 4.56 -0.81
C MET A 85 19.18 5.93 -0.49
N PHE A 86 20.28 5.98 0.27
CA PHE A 86 20.98 7.20 0.66
C PHE A 86 22.42 7.27 0.13
N THR A 87 22.74 6.53 -0.95
CA THR A 87 24.13 6.40 -1.41
C THR A 87 24.73 7.67 -2.05
N ASN A 88 23.90 8.62 -2.50
CA ASN A 88 24.32 9.87 -3.11
C ASN A 88 23.23 10.95 -2.96
N PRO A 89 23.52 12.25 -3.19
CA PRO A 89 22.54 13.31 -2.98
C PRO A 89 21.23 13.18 -3.76
N ALA A 90 21.25 12.66 -4.99
CA ALA A 90 20.04 12.48 -5.79
C ALA A 90 19.16 11.35 -5.23
N ALA A 91 19.76 10.22 -4.86
CA ALA A 91 19.06 9.12 -4.19
C ALA A 91 18.51 9.57 -2.83
N SER A 92 19.32 10.28 -2.03
CA SER A 92 18.92 10.81 -0.73
C SER A 92 17.75 11.78 -0.82
N SER A 93 17.72 12.64 -1.85
CA SER A 93 16.60 13.56 -2.10
C SER A 93 15.28 12.81 -2.29
N ALA A 94 15.25 11.85 -3.22
CA ALA A 94 14.05 11.03 -3.46
C ALA A 94 13.65 10.17 -2.24
N SER A 95 14.63 9.59 -1.54
CA SER A 95 14.41 8.74 -0.39
C SER A 95 13.90 9.52 0.83
N GLN A 96 14.32 10.77 1.02
CA GLN A 96 13.81 11.63 2.07
C GLN A 96 12.33 11.96 1.82
N ASP A 97 11.94 12.32 0.60
CA ASP A 97 10.53 12.57 0.27
C ASP A 97 9.67 11.32 0.47
N TYR A 98 10.14 10.18 -0.04
CA TYR A 98 9.50 8.89 0.19
C TYR A 98 9.32 8.59 1.68
N THR A 99 10.36 8.81 2.49
CA THR A 99 10.33 8.50 3.92
C THR A 99 9.33 9.38 4.66
N ILE A 100 9.35 10.69 4.42
CA ILE A 100 8.38 11.63 5.03
C ILE A 100 6.97 11.28 4.59
N ALA A 101 6.75 11.07 3.30
CA ALA A 101 5.43 10.75 2.78
C ALA A 101 4.89 9.43 3.32
N ASN A 102 5.72 8.38 3.41
CA ASN A 102 5.28 7.05 3.81
C ASN A 102 5.19 6.88 5.34
N VAL A 103 6.17 7.36 6.09
CA VAL A 103 6.28 7.08 7.54
C VAL A 103 5.63 8.16 8.38
N VAL A 104 5.46 9.37 7.85
CA VAL A 104 4.83 10.50 8.58
C VAL A 104 3.46 10.82 8.00
N LEU A 105 3.39 11.21 6.72
CA LEU A 105 2.14 11.73 6.16
C LEU A 105 1.09 10.65 5.94
N LEU A 106 1.45 9.51 5.35
CA LEU A 106 0.52 8.42 5.07
C LEU A 106 -0.20 7.92 6.33
N PRO A 107 0.45 7.59 7.46
CA PRO A 107 -0.26 7.18 8.65
C PRO A 107 -1.14 8.30 9.21
N LEU A 108 -0.64 9.54 9.30
CA LEU A 108 -1.44 10.66 9.79
C LEU A 108 -2.70 10.86 8.94
N PHE A 109 -2.55 10.88 7.63
CA PHE A 109 -3.64 11.08 6.68
C PHE A 109 -4.63 9.92 6.72
N THR A 110 -4.17 8.69 6.48
CA THR A 110 -5.06 7.52 6.37
C THR A 110 -5.78 7.25 7.69
N ILE A 111 -5.11 7.39 8.84
CA ILE A 111 -5.73 7.14 10.14
C ILE A 111 -6.80 8.19 10.44
N VAL A 112 -6.45 9.48 10.34
CA VAL A 112 -7.38 10.56 10.70
C VAL A 112 -8.55 10.63 9.72
N ASP A 113 -8.29 10.65 8.41
CA ASP A 113 -9.33 10.72 7.39
C ASP A 113 -10.15 9.42 7.34
N GLY A 114 -9.51 8.26 7.50
CA GLY A 114 -10.19 6.98 7.45
C GLY A 114 -11.20 6.80 8.58
N TYR A 115 -10.84 7.20 9.81
CA TYR A 115 -11.79 7.18 10.92
C TYR A 115 -12.94 8.17 10.73
N ARG A 116 -12.66 9.38 10.19
CA ARG A 116 -13.71 10.37 9.88
C ARG A 116 -14.73 9.86 8.86
N ARG A 117 -14.32 8.98 7.95
CA ARG A 117 -15.16 8.36 6.92
C ARG A 117 -15.82 7.04 7.36
N GLY A 118 -15.59 6.61 8.61
CA GLY A 118 -16.15 5.37 9.13
C GLY A 118 -15.43 4.10 8.66
N LEU A 119 -14.21 4.20 8.11
CA LEU A 119 -13.38 3.03 7.83
C LEU A 119 -12.95 2.36 9.15
N ARG A 120 -12.97 1.04 9.17
CA ARG A 120 -12.49 0.22 10.29
C ARG A 120 -11.00 -0.06 10.12
N ARG A 121 -10.22 0.18 11.18
CA ARG A 121 -8.76 -0.05 11.24
C ARG A 121 -7.98 0.62 10.09
N PRO A 122 -8.15 1.93 9.85
CA PRO A 122 -7.48 2.62 8.74
C PRO A 122 -5.95 2.67 8.85
N TRP A 123 -5.37 2.45 10.04
CA TRP A 123 -3.92 2.28 10.19
C TRP A 123 -3.36 1.10 9.38
N LEU A 124 -4.19 0.11 9.00
CA LEU A 124 -3.77 -0.99 8.14
C LEU A 124 -3.34 -0.53 6.75
N PHE A 125 -3.82 0.60 6.24
CA PHE A 125 -3.34 1.14 4.96
C PHE A 125 -1.88 1.57 5.05
N PHE A 126 -1.46 2.22 6.14
CA PHE A 126 -0.04 2.45 6.41
C PHE A 126 0.72 1.12 6.56
N VAL A 127 0.22 0.16 7.33
CA VAL A 127 0.92 -1.13 7.48
C VAL A 127 1.05 -1.87 6.16
N SER A 128 0.10 -1.72 5.24
CA SER A 128 0.19 -2.32 3.90
C SER A 128 1.37 -1.76 3.10
N SER A 129 1.75 -0.49 3.29
CA SER A 129 2.86 0.13 2.57
C SER A 129 4.22 -0.49 2.93
N LEU A 130 4.32 -1.11 4.11
CA LEU A 130 5.53 -1.78 4.58
C LEU A 130 5.81 -3.11 3.85
N PHE A 131 4.78 -3.74 3.28
CA PHE A 131 4.87 -5.08 2.69
C PHE A 131 4.56 -5.14 1.19
N THR A 132 3.94 -4.10 0.64
CA THR A 132 3.54 -4.04 -0.77
C THR A 132 4.37 -2.99 -1.49
N SER A 133 3.84 -1.79 -1.64
CA SER A 133 4.55 -0.58 -2.01
C SER A 133 3.84 0.62 -1.41
N PHE A 134 4.56 1.73 -1.27
CA PHE A 134 4.00 3.02 -0.88
C PHE A 134 2.84 3.46 -1.77
N ALA A 135 2.99 3.36 -3.09
CA ALA A 135 1.96 3.79 -4.01
C ALA A 135 0.74 2.83 -4.02
N PHE A 136 0.95 1.53 -3.79
CA PHE A 136 -0.16 0.59 -3.62
C PHE A 136 -1.02 0.93 -2.40
N ALA A 137 -0.39 1.24 -1.26
CA ALA A 137 -1.12 1.63 -0.05
C ALA A 137 -2.01 2.86 -0.27
N PHE A 138 -1.48 3.89 -0.95
CA PHE A 138 -2.26 5.06 -1.34
C PHE A 138 -3.39 4.72 -2.31
N ALA A 139 -3.10 3.94 -3.36
CA ALA A 139 -4.09 3.54 -4.34
C ALA A 139 -5.24 2.74 -3.70
N LEU A 140 -4.91 1.79 -2.82
CA LEU A 140 -5.90 1.01 -2.08
C LEU A 140 -6.73 1.89 -1.14
N TYR A 141 -6.10 2.85 -0.46
CA TYR A 141 -6.81 3.82 0.38
C TYR A 141 -7.78 4.70 -0.44
N PHE A 142 -7.33 5.24 -1.57
CA PHE A 142 -8.18 6.07 -2.43
C PHE A 142 -9.34 5.27 -3.02
N ALA A 143 -9.11 4.00 -3.41
CA ALA A 143 -10.18 3.12 -3.84
C ALA A 143 -11.22 2.88 -2.73
N ALA A 144 -10.77 2.65 -1.48
CA ALA A 144 -11.66 2.48 -0.34
C ALA A 144 -12.48 3.73 -0.03
N VAL A 145 -11.86 4.92 -0.07
CA VAL A 145 -12.53 6.20 0.15
C VAL A 145 -13.54 6.51 -0.95
N GLU A 146 -13.19 6.30 -2.22
CA GLU A 146 -14.11 6.48 -3.34
C GLU A 146 -15.32 5.55 -3.22
N ARG A 147 -15.08 4.29 -2.83
CA ARG A 147 -16.14 3.32 -2.64
C ARG A 147 -17.05 3.67 -1.47
N GLN A 148 -16.50 4.15 -0.35
CA GLN A 148 -17.27 4.65 0.79
C GLN A 148 -18.15 5.84 0.39
N ARG A 149 -17.59 6.80 -0.36
CA ARG A 149 -18.33 7.96 -0.90
C ARG A 149 -19.52 7.51 -1.75
N ARG A 150 -19.34 6.49 -2.60
CA ARG A 150 -20.43 5.93 -3.43
C ARG A 150 -21.53 5.30 -2.58
N HIS A 151 -21.19 4.56 -1.53
CA HIS A 151 -22.19 4.01 -0.59
C HIS A 151 -22.97 5.09 0.16
N GLU A 152 -22.33 6.20 0.50
CA GLU A 152 -22.99 7.36 1.11
C GLU A 152 -23.97 8.03 0.14
N GLN A 153 -23.56 8.24 -1.11
CA GLN A 153 -24.42 8.81 -2.15
C GLN A 153 -25.64 7.94 -2.44
N SER A 154 -25.45 6.62 -2.57
CA SER A 154 -26.58 5.72 -2.80
C SER A 154 -27.54 5.67 -1.61
N ARG A 155 -27.05 5.82 -0.37
CA ARG A 155 -27.91 5.92 0.82
C ARG A 155 -28.73 7.21 0.83
N GLN A 156 -28.12 8.34 0.48
CA GLN A 156 -28.82 9.63 0.38
C GLN A 156 -29.89 9.61 -0.72
N ALA A 157 -29.59 9.03 -1.88
CA ALA A 157 -30.55 8.93 -2.99
C ALA A 157 -31.77 8.06 -2.67
N VAL A 158 -31.66 7.12 -1.73
CA VAL A 158 -32.81 6.30 -1.26
C VAL A 158 -33.65 7.05 -0.22
N GLN A 159 -33.07 8.03 0.48
CA GLN A 159 -33.73 8.80 1.53
C GLN A 159 -34.42 10.09 1.04
N ALA A 160 -34.11 10.53 -0.18
CA ALA A 160 -34.71 11.69 -0.85
C ALA A 160 -35.95 11.27 -1.65
#